data_AF-A0A2M9C909-F1
#
_entry.id   AF-A0A2M9C909-F1
#
_cell.length_a   1.000
_cell.length_b   1.000
_cell.length_c   1.000
_cell.angle_alpha   90.00
_cell.angle_beta   90.00
_cell.angle_gamma   90.00
#
_symmetry.space_group_name_H-M   'P 1'
#
loop_
_entity.id
_entity.type
_entity.pdbx_description
1 polymer ?
#
loop_
_entity_poly.entity_id
_entity_poly.type
_entity_poly.pdbx_seq_one_letter_code
_entity_poly.pdbx_strand_id
1 'polypeptide(L)'
;MKLNQILKVNAVAIAAVIFSGAVMSFKVAEKKAATTYFYNNSSIASGAFSNPSHWQTTNLSGCEDEGERPCSIVVPDGQTLNDVLDGKSNAQVLSMSSGRKP
;
A
#
# COMPACT_ATOMS: atom_id res chain seq x y z
N MET A 1 35.49 59.29 8.06
CA MET A 1 36.35 58.76 9.14
C MET A 1 35.49 58.04 10.16
N LYS A 2 36.01 56.91 10.65
CA LYS A 2 35.64 56.17 11.88
C LYS A 2 34.44 55.21 11.82
N LEU A 3 34.80 53.96 11.48
CA LEU A 3 34.39 52.78 12.24
C LEU A 3 34.55 53.05 13.75
N ASN A 4 33.69 52.47 14.58
CA ASN A 4 34.13 51.43 15.50
C ASN A 4 32.98 50.88 16.35
N GLN A 5 32.85 49.57 16.27
CA GLN A 5 32.66 48.68 17.42
C GLN A 5 31.24 48.73 18.04
N ILE A 6 30.34 47.84 17.64
CA ILE A 6 30.36 46.40 17.94
C ILE A 6 30.57 46.15 19.45
N LEU A 7 29.52 45.58 20.06
CA LEU A 7 29.49 44.80 21.30
C LEU A 7 29.61 45.55 22.63
N LYS A 8 28.45 45.75 23.27
CA LYS A 8 28.14 45.25 24.63
C LYS A 8 26.73 45.70 25.03
N VAL A 9 25.83 44.94 25.62
CA VAL A 9 25.71 43.53 25.99
C VAL A 9 24.35 43.47 26.73
N ASN A 10 23.59 42.42 26.49
CA ASN A 10 22.52 41.89 27.36
C ASN A 10 21.29 42.76 27.67
N ALA A 11 20.21 42.50 26.94
CA ALA A 11 18.88 42.44 27.54
C ALA A 11 18.11 41.28 26.90
N VAL A 12 18.23 40.13 27.56
CA VAL A 12 17.33 38.99 27.41
C VAL A 12 15.88 39.49 27.57
N ALA A 13 15.06 39.31 26.54
CA ALA A 13 13.62 39.38 26.65
C ALA A 13 13.01 38.34 25.71
N ILE A 14 12.77 37.17 26.31
CA ILE A 14 12.00 36.06 25.78
C ILE A 14 10.55 36.54 25.60
N ALA A 15 10.02 36.48 24.39
CA ALA A 15 8.58 36.51 24.15
C ALA A 15 8.24 35.53 23.03
N ALA A 16 7.46 34.54 23.42
CA ALA A 16 7.06 33.37 22.67
C ALA A 16 6.47 33.69 21.29
N VAL A 17 7.03 33.06 20.25
CA VAL A 17 6.25 32.70 19.06
C VAL A 17 6.10 31.20 19.12
N ILE A 18 5.07 30.78 19.85
CA ILE A 18 4.52 29.44 19.71
C ILE A 18 3.99 29.42 18.29
N PHE A 19 4.72 28.77 17.37
CA PHE A 19 4.14 28.30 16.13
C PHE A 19 3.22 27.12 16.47
N SER A 20 2.18 27.38 17.26
CA SER A 20 0.97 26.58 17.36
C SER A 20 0.10 26.90 16.14
N GLY A 21 0.68 26.71 14.96
CA GLY A 21 -0.03 26.65 13.70
C GLY A 21 0.07 25.21 13.28
N ALA A 22 -0.90 24.42 13.73
CA ALA A 22 -1.09 23.00 13.44
C ALA A 22 -0.04 22.42 12.48
N VAL A 23 0.88 21.60 13.01
CA VAL A 23 1.22 20.39 12.27
C VAL A 23 -0.09 19.61 12.24
N MET A 24 -1.01 20.01 11.34
CA MET A 24 -2.02 19.11 10.81
C MET A 24 -1.13 18.00 10.32
N SER A 25 -1.08 16.95 11.14
CA SER A 25 -0.33 15.77 10.86
C SER A 25 -0.76 15.48 9.44
N PHE A 26 0.15 15.64 8.48
CA PHE A 26 0.02 14.94 7.24
C PHE A 26 0.12 13.47 7.68
N LYS A 27 -0.98 12.95 8.25
CA LYS A 27 -1.57 11.72 7.82
C LYS A 27 -1.78 11.96 6.34
N VAL A 28 -0.68 11.89 5.59
CA VAL A 28 -0.68 11.24 4.31
C VAL A 28 -1.43 9.97 4.66
N ALA A 29 -2.73 9.94 4.37
CA ALA A 29 -3.44 8.69 4.31
C ALA A 29 -2.55 7.89 3.38
N GLU A 30 -1.78 6.95 3.93
CA GLU A 30 -0.89 6.11 3.16
C GLU A 30 -1.79 5.51 2.11
N LYS A 31 -1.79 6.09 0.92
CA LYS A 31 -2.51 5.52 -0.21
C LYS A 31 -1.78 4.22 -0.41
N LYS A 32 -2.42 3.13 0.02
CA LYS A 32 -1.95 1.77 -0.26
C LYS A 32 -1.74 1.76 -1.78
N ALA A 33 -0.49 1.77 -2.22
CA ALA A 33 -0.17 1.74 -3.62
C ALA A 33 -0.67 0.43 -4.23
N ALA A 34 -0.88 0.42 -5.54
CA ALA A 34 -1.37 -0.73 -6.26
C ALA A 34 -0.45 -1.91 -5.94
N THR A 35 -1.05 -2.94 -5.37
CA THR A 35 -0.30 -4.09 -4.85
C THR A 35 -0.65 -5.31 -5.66
N THR A 36 0.37 -5.99 -6.19
CA THR A 36 0.17 -7.27 -6.87
C THR A 36 0.20 -8.38 -5.84
N TYR A 37 -0.84 -9.21 -5.86
CA TYR A 37 -0.94 -10.42 -5.05
C TYR A 37 -0.84 -11.65 -5.94
N PHE A 38 -0.15 -12.68 -5.46
CA PHE A 38 0.07 -13.94 -6.13
C PHE A 38 -0.66 -15.05 -5.38
N TYR A 39 -1.39 -15.90 -6.10
CA TYR A 39 -2.06 -17.05 -5.50
C TYR A 39 -1.02 -18.08 -5.06
N ASN A 40 -1.12 -18.58 -3.83
CA ASN A 40 -0.12 -19.47 -3.23
C ASN A 40 -0.68 -20.82 -2.77
N ASN A 41 -1.97 -21.09 -3.00
CA ASN A 41 -2.61 -22.34 -2.62
C ASN A 41 -2.84 -23.25 -3.84
N SER A 42 -2.99 -24.56 -3.64
CA SER A 42 -3.30 -25.54 -4.69
C SER A 42 -4.80 -25.82 -4.84
N SER A 43 -5.64 -25.35 -3.92
CA SER A 43 -7.08 -25.62 -3.93
C SER A 43 -7.78 -24.92 -5.10
N ILE A 44 -8.66 -25.67 -5.78
CA ILE A 44 -9.61 -25.19 -6.81
C ILE A 44 -11.07 -25.29 -6.34
N ALA A 45 -11.29 -25.63 -5.07
CA ALA A 45 -12.62 -25.74 -4.49
C ALA A 45 -13.39 -24.42 -4.61
N SER A 46 -14.71 -24.48 -4.65
CA SER A 46 -15.56 -23.27 -4.74
C SER A 46 -15.21 -22.27 -3.63
N GLY A 47 -14.90 -21.02 -4.02
CA GLY A 47 -14.52 -19.94 -3.11
C GLY A 47 -13.04 -19.93 -2.70
N ALA A 48 -12.24 -20.91 -3.12
CA ALA A 48 -10.81 -20.96 -2.79
C ALA A 48 -10.04 -19.75 -3.33
N PHE A 49 -10.43 -19.22 -4.50
CA PHE A 49 -9.74 -18.09 -5.11
C PHE A 49 -10.12 -16.76 -4.46
N SER A 50 -11.29 -16.71 -3.83
CA SER A 50 -11.78 -15.53 -3.12
C SER A 50 -11.30 -15.46 -1.68
N ASN A 51 -10.63 -16.51 -1.18
CA ASN A 51 -10.04 -16.52 0.15
C ASN A 51 -8.71 -15.75 0.18
N PRO A 52 -8.62 -14.60 0.89
CA PRO A 52 -7.40 -13.78 0.92
C PRO A 52 -6.19 -14.50 1.52
N SER A 53 -6.39 -15.51 2.38
CA SER A 53 -5.27 -16.26 2.98
C SER A 53 -4.53 -17.15 1.97
N HIS A 54 -5.10 -17.33 0.78
CA HIS A 54 -4.49 -18.05 -0.34
C HIS A 54 -3.69 -17.12 -1.28
N TRP A 55 -3.42 -15.90 -0.84
CA TRP A 55 -2.68 -14.90 -1.61
C TRP A 55 -1.55 -14.30 -0.78
N GLN A 56 -0.51 -13.85 -1.48
CA GLN A 56 0.67 -13.25 -0.87
C GLN A 56 1.29 -12.21 -1.81
N THR A 57 2.11 -11.31 -1.28
CA THR A 57 2.77 -10.25 -2.06
C THR A 57 4.09 -10.69 -2.69
N THR A 58 4.63 -11.83 -2.27
CA THR A 58 5.87 -12.39 -2.82
C THR A 58 5.54 -13.42 -3.89
N ASN A 59 6.13 -13.28 -5.07
CA ASN A 59 5.96 -14.31 -6.08
C ASN A 59 6.84 -15.53 -5.77
N LEU A 60 6.24 -16.65 -5.34
CA LEU A 60 6.97 -17.90 -5.05
C LEU A 60 7.00 -18.87 -6.24
N SER A 61 6.21 -18.64 -7.29
CA SER A 61 6.12 -19.53 -8.45
C SER A 61 5.77 -18.74 -9.70
N GLY A 62 6.39 -19.10 -10.83
CA GLY A 62 6.11 -18.46 -12.11
C GLY A 62 4.61 -18.47 -12.47
N CYS A 63 4.19 -17.46 -13.23
CA CYS A 63 2.92 -17.49 -13.93
C CYS A 63 3.11 -18.17 -15.29
N GLU A 64 2.14 -18.97 -15.68
CA GLU A 64 2.03 -19.58 -17.00
C GLU A 64 0.84 -18.94 -17.75
N ASP A 65 0.69 -19.25 -19.04
CA ASP A 65 -0.43 -18.78 -19.85
C ASP A 65 -1.69 -19.65 -19.66
N GLU A 66 -1.51 -20.90 -19.22
CA GLU A 66 -2.56 -21.90 -19.03
C GLU A 66 -2.56 -22.49 -17.61
N GLY A 67 -3.70 -23.02 -17.19
CA GLY A 67 -3.87 -23.64 -15.86
C GLY A 67 -5.20 -23.30 -15.20
N GLU A 68 -5.56 -24.09 -14.18
CA GLU A 68 -6.85 -24.01 -13.49
C GLU A 68 -6.88 -22.99 -12.37
N ARG A 69 -5.73 -22.46 -11.97
CA ARG A 69 -5.57 -21.53 -10.84
C ARG A 69 -5.21 -20.13 -11.32
N PRO A 70 -5.66 -19.07 -10.62
CA PRO A 70 -5.21 -17.71 -10.93
C PRO A 70 -3.72 -17.58 -10.59
N CYS A 71 -2.94 -16.82 -11.37
CA CYS A 71 -1.56 -16.54 -10.97
C CYS A 71 -1.45 -15.32 -10.07
N SER A 72 -1.86 -14.16 -10.57
CA SER A 72 -1.72 -12.88 -9.87
C SER A 72 -2.92 -11.97 -10.12
N ILE A 73 -3.18 -11.06 -9.18
CA ILE A 73 -4.16 -9.97 -9.34
C ILE A 73 -3.54 -8.66 -8.86
N VAL A 74 -3.94 -7.57 -9.50
CA VAL A 74 -3.55 -6.23 -9.08
C VAL A 74 -4.69 -5.63 -8.27
N VAL A 75 -4.42 -5.31 -7.00
CA VAL A 75 -5.33 -4.56 -6.14
C VAL A 75 -5.08 -3.07 -6.35
N PRO A 76 -6.08 -2.28 -6.81
CA PRO A 76 -5.91 -0.85 -7.06
C PRO A 76 -5.59 -0.04 -5.81
N ASP A 77 -5.09 1.18 -6.02
CA ASP A 77 -4.78 2.12 -4.94
C ASP A 77 -5.98 2.32 -4.00
N GLY A 78 -5.73 2.24 -2.69
CA GLY A 78 -6.75 2.47 -1.67
C GLY A 78 -7.78 1.35 -1.50
N GLN A 79 -7.63 0.21 -2.18
CA GLN A 79 -8.40 -1.00 -1.93
C GLN A 79 -7.55 -2.06 -1.21
N THR A 80 -8.23 -2.99 -0.54
CA THR A 80 -7.62 -4.20 0.01
C THR A 80 -7.88 -5.39 -0.89
N LEU A 81 -7.10 -6.45 -0.70
CA LEU A 81 -7.35 -7.73 -1.35
C LEU A 81 -8.76 -8.25 -1.08
N ASN A 82 -9.26 -8.04 0.15
CA ASN A 82 -10.62 -8.42 0.53
C ASN A 82 -11.66 -7.67 -0.31
N ASP A 83 -11.53 -6.36 -0.46
CA ASP A 83 -12.47 -5.54 -1.24
C ASP A 83 -12.54 -6.00 -2.71
N VAL A 84 -11.42 -6.48 -3.25
CA VAL A 84 -11.32 -6.99 -4.61
C VAL A 84 -11.87 -8.41 -4.75
N LEU A 85 -11.82 -9.25 -3.71
CA LEU A 85 -12.24 -10.65 -3.77
C LEU A 85 -13.65 -10.91 -3.24
N ASP A 86 -14.18 -10.04 -2.38
CA ASP A 86 -15.43 -10.28 -1.67
C ASP A 86 -16.61 -10.51 -2.62
N GLY A 87 -17.43 -11.50 -2.29
CA GLY A 87 -18.58 -11.92 -3.10
C GLY A 87 -18.26 -12.50 -4.49
N LYS A 88 -16.98 -12.65 -4.87
CA LYS A 88 -16.61 -13.20 -6.19
C LYS A 88 -16.59 -14.72 -6.20
N SER A 89 -16.97 -15.30 -7.33
CA SER A 89 -16.76 -16.73 -7.60
C SER A 89 -15.35 -16.99 -8.12
N ASN A 90 -14.92 -18.26 -8.08
CA ASN A 90 -13.64 -18.67 -8.67
C ASN A 90 -13.51 -18.25 -10.14
N ALA A 91 -14.57 -18.40 -10.94
CA ALA A 91 -14.57 -18.00 -12.35
C ALA A 91 -14.37 -16.48 -12.52
N GLN A 92 -14.98 -15.66 -11.65
CA GLN A 92 -14.80 -14.22 -11.68
C GLN A 92 -13.36 -13.83 -11.30
N VAL A 93 -12.80 -14.43 -10.25
CA VAL A 93 -11.41 -14.18 -9.84
C VAL A 93 -10.43 -14.62 -10.95
N LEU A 94 -10.67 -15.77 -11.58
CA LEU A 94 -9.91 -16.22 -12.75
C LEU A 94 -9.99 -15.26 -13.94
N SER A 95 -11.13 -14.60 -14.17
CA SER A 95 -11.26 -13.62 -15.25
C SER A 95 -10.50 -12.32 -14.97
N MET A 96 -10.27 -11.99 -13.69
CA MET A 96 -9.54 -10.81 -13.24
C MET A 96 -8.03 -11.06 -13.08
N SER A 97 -7.61 -12.33 -13.04
CA SER A 97 -6.21 -12.68 -12.82
C SER A 97 -5.35 -12.50 -14.06
N SER A 98 -4.15 -11.96 -13.88
CA SER A 98 -3.10 -11.95 -14.88
C SER A 98 -2.31 -13.26 -14.81
N GLY A 99 -2.34 -14.03 -15.88
CA GLY A 99 -1.73 -15.35 -15.99
C GLY A 99 -2.46 -16.44 -15.21
N ARG A 100 -1.93 -17.65 -15.33
CA ARG A 100 -2.47 -18.89 -14.77
C ARG A 100 -1.40 -19.66 -14.00
N LYS A 101 -1.85 -20.57 -13.16
CA LYS A 101 -1.03 -21.60 -12.52
C LYS A 101 -1.64 -22.97 -12.79
N PRO A 102 -0.82 -24.00 -13.05
CA PRO A 102 -1.29 -25.36 -13.30
C PRO A 102 -2.03 -25.95 -12.11
#